data_AF-A0A430KN74-F1
#
_entry.id   AF-A0A430KN74-F1
#
_cell.length_a   1.000
_cell.length_b   1.000
_cell.length_c   1.000
_cell.angle_alpha   90.00
_cell.angle_beta   90.00
_cell.angle_gamma   90.00
#
_symmetry.space_group_name_H-M   'P 1'
#
loop_
_entity.id
_entity.type
_entity.pdbx_description
1 polymer ?
#
loop_
_entity_poly.entity_id
_entity_poly.type
_entity_poly.pdbx_seq_one_letter_code
_entity_poly.pdbx_strand_id
1 'polypeptide(L)'
;MLLRISSIALTVLLAGQCHLAIAQNSQERLSVTKVSISQFRQLSVRVLSAYKIPPRYIGSTEQWHLFLKKETRNAVGKKFSTIFGYKIPRNHSSVEHGWDIQLPTASIDPDNCPKVSHYNSDKSGFSLPPAKETASRCIDR
;
A
#
# COMPACT_ATOMS: atom_id res chain seq x y z
N MET A 1 -2.58 -70.58 26.84
CA MET A 1 -2.75 -69.35 26.03
C MET A 1 -1.85 -68.28 26.60
N LEU A 2 -1.01 -67.70 25.73
CA LEU A 2 -0.05 -66.62 25.99
C LEU A 2 -0.75 -65.27 26.21
N LEU A 3 -0.07 -64.36 26.92
CA LEU A 3 0.15 -62.93 26.62
C LEU A 3 0.56 -62.24 27.94
N ARG A 4 1.85 -62.12 28.31
CA ARG A 4 2.84 -61.12 27.84
C ARG A 4 2.22 -59.79 27.44
N ILE A 5 2.35 -58.78 28.31
CA ILE A 5 2.32 -57.37 27.91
C ILE A 5 3.52 -56.68 28.55
N SER A 6 4.57 -56.56 27.76
CA SER A 6 5.74 -55.70 28.01
C SER A 6 5.40 -54.25 27.68
N SER A 7 6.03 -53.33 28.42
CA SER A 7 6.63 -52.03 28.02
C SER A 7 5.79 -51.07 27.12
N ILE A 8 5.81 -49.76 27.35
CA ILE A 8 6.90 -48.87 26.91
C ILE A 8 6.76 -47.50 27.60
N ALA A 9 7.91 -46.98 28.01
CA ALA A 9 8.12 -45.70 28.64
C ALA A 9 7.97 -44.51 27.67
N LEU A 10 7.50 -43.41 28.26
CA LEU A 10 7.84 -42.00 28.03
C LEU A 10 8.79 -41.65 26.86
N THR A 11 8.33 -40.78 25.96
CA THR A 11 9.18 -39.69 25.45
C THR A 11 8.31 -38.54 24.96
N VAL A 12 8.32 -37.46 25.74
CA VAL A 12 7.77 -36.16 25.38
C VAL A 12 8.76 -35.49 24.43
N LEU A 13 8.46 -35.47 23.14
CA LEU A 13 9.17 -34.62 22.18
C LEU A 13 8.44 -33.29 22.06
N LEU A 14 8.73 -32.36 22.97
CA LEU A 14 8.53 -30.93 22.72
C LEU A 14 9.61 -30.48 21.72
N ALA A 15 9.42 -30.81 20.44
CA ALA A 15 10.19 -30.21 19.36
C ALA A 15 9.70 -28.76 19.22
N GLY A 16 10.34 -27.86 19.97
CA GLY A 16 10.27 -26.43 19.77
C GLY A 16 10.83 -26.08 18.41
N GLN A 17 9.98 -26.10 17.38
CA GLN A 17 10.27 -25.46 16.12
C GLN A 17 9.88 -23.99 16.25
N CYS A 18 10.74 -23.20 16.91
CA CYS A 18 10.76 -21.76 16.70
C CYS A 18 11.25 -21.55 15.27
N HIS A 19 10.32 -21.58 14.31
CA HIS A 19 10.60 -21.07 12.98
C HIS A 19 10.97 -19.59 13.14
N LEU A 20 12.25 -19.31 12.91
CA LEU A 20 12.77 -17.99 12.61
C LEU A 20 11.80 -17.33 11.64
N ALA A 21 11.03 -16.36 12.14
CA ALA A 21 10.17 -15.53 11.30
C ALA A 21 11.09 -14.78 10.33
N ILE A 22 11.18 -15.27 9.09
CA ILE A 22 11.71 -14.49 7.97
C ILE A 22 10.64 -13.45 7.65
N ALA A 23 10.51 -12.45 8.52
CA ALA A 23 9.89 -11.20 8.15
C ALA A 23 10.89 -10.54 7.18
N GLN A 24 10.67 -10.72 5.89
CA GLN A 24 11.42 -10.02 4.85
C GLN A 24 10.49 -9.76 3.69
N ASN A 25 9.53 -8.86 3.92
CA ASN A 25 8.84 -8.20 2.82
C ASN A 25 8.88 -6.70 3.09
N SER A 26 10.06 -6.10 2.88
CA SER A 26 10.23 -4.65 2.85
C SER A 26 9.81 -4.18 1.45
N GLN A 27 8.54 -3.83 1.29
CA GLN A 27 8.04 -3.24 0.05
C GLN A 27 8.31 -1.74 0.08
N GLU A 28 9.39 -1.31 -0.56
CA GLU A 28 9.71 0.12 -0.74
C GLU A 28 9.10 0.69 -2.01
N ARG A 29 8.78 -0.17 -2.99
CA ARG A 29 8.18 0.23 -4.27
C ARG A 29 7.11 -0.76 -4.71
N LEU A 30 6.16 -0.29 -5.52
CA LEU A 30 5.05 -1.09 -6.04
C LEU A 30 4.83 -0.80 -7.53
N SER A 31 4.75 -1.85 -8.36
CA SER A 31 4.22 -1.73 -9.72
C SER A 31 2.70 -1.85 -9.68
N VAL A 32 2.01 -0.90 -10.31
CA VAL A 32 0.55 -0.84 -10.34
C VAL A 32 0.05 -1.39 -11.67
N THR A 33 -0.81 -2.40 -11.57
CA THR A 33 -1.49 -3.07 -12.69
C THR A 33 -3.00 -2.95 -12.56
N LYS A 34 -3.74 -3.27 -13.63
CA LYS A 34 -5.22 -3.35 -13.58
C LYS A 34 -5.71 -4.30 -12.48
N VAL A 35 -5.00 -5.42 -12.29
CA VAL A 35 -5.32 -6.42 -11.24
C VAL A 35 -5.07 -5.82 -9.85
N SER A 36 -3.97 -5.10 -9.64
CA SER A 36 -3.73 -4.46 -8.33
C SER A 36 -4.79 -3.41 -7.99
N ILE A 37 -5.24 -2.62 -8.97
CA ILE A 37 -6.25 -1.58 -8.77
C ILE A 37 -7.60 -2.17 -8.33
N SER A 38 -7.95 -3.38 -8.79
CA SER A 38 -9.19 -4.03 -8.33
C SER A 38 -9.16 -4.30 -6.82
N GLN A 39 -7.98 -4.58 -6.27
CA GLN A 39 -7.73 -4.83 -4.86
C GLN A 39 -7.52 -3.57 -4.00
N PHE A 40 -7.33 -2.41 -4.63
CA PHE A 40 -7.16 -1.15 -3.90
C PHE A 40 -8.43 -0.79 -3.12
N ARG A 41 -8.25 -0.28 -1.90
CA ARG A 41 -9.37 0.16 -1.06
C ARG A 41 -9.96 1.43 -1.65
N GLN A 42 -11.28 1.44 -1.84
CA GLN A 42 -11.97 2.64 -2.29
C GLN A 42 -12.14 3.64 -1.14
N LEU A 43 -11.84 4.90 -1.38
CA LEU A 43 -12.03 6.01 -0.44
C LEU A 43 -12.90 7.11 -1.07
N SER A 44 -13.43 7.99 -0.22
CA SER A 44 -13.94 9.31 -0.64
C SER A 44 -12.92 10.40 -0.34
N VAL A 45 -13.03 11.54 -1.01
CA VAL A 45 -12.19 12.73 -0.74
C VAL A 45 -12.34 13.19 0.72
N ARG A 46 -13.55 13.09 1.29
CA ARG A 46 -13.78 13.38 2.71
C ARG A 46 -12.93 12.50 3.62
N VAL A 47 -12.91 11.18 3.37
CA VAL A 47 -12.08 10.24 4.15
C VAL A 47 -10.60 10.52 3.94
N LEU A 48 -10.17 10.78 2.69
CA LEU A 48 -8.79 11.15 2.37
C LEU A 48 -8.34 12.38 3.18
N SER A 49 -9.18 13.41 3.28
CA SER A 49 -8.88 14.65 4.02
C SER A 49 -8.76 14.48 5.55
N ALA A 50 -9.29 13.38 6.09
CA ALA A 50 -9.25 13.10 7.52
C ALA A 50 -8.00 12.31 7.95
N TYR A 51 -7.18 11.83 7.00
CA TYR A 51 -5.94 11.11 7.33
C TYR A 51 -4.91 12.05 7.96
N LYS A 52 -4.39 11.66 9.14
CA LYS A 52 -3.22 12.32 9.75
C LYS A 52 -1.98 12.26 8.84
N ILE A 53 -1.79 11.12 8.19
CA ILE A 53 -0.76 10.91 7.16
C ILE A 53 -1.48 10.43 5.90
N PRO A 54 -1.79 11.33 4.96
CA PRO A 54 -2.57 10.99 3.79
C PRO A 54 -1.77 10.11 2.82
N PRO A 55 -2.44 9.15 2.16
CA PRO A 55 -1.93 8.52 0.95
C PRO A 55 -1.45 9.55 -0.09
N ARG A 56 -0.44 9.17 -0.86
CA ARG A 56 0.25 9.96 -1.88
C ARG A 56 -0.39 9.72 -3.23
N TYR A 57 -0.65 10.79 -3.98
CA TYR A 57 -1.28 10.68 -5.30
C TYR A 57 -0.27 10.17 -6.33
N ILE A 58 -0.62 9.13 -7.07
CA ILE A 58 0.28 8.53 -8.07
C ILE A 58 -0.15 8.78 -9.53
N GLY A 59 -1.41 9.17 -9.74
CA GLY A 59 -1.94 9.37 -11.08
C GLY A 59 -3.41 8.96 -11.19
N SER A 60 -3.96 9.17 -12.39
CA SER A 60 -5.34 8.82 -12.71
C SER A 60 -5.42 7.82 -13.85
N THR A 61 -6.36 6.89 -13.75
CA THR A 61 -6.88 6.16 -14.91
C THR A 61 -8.16 6.84 -15.40
N GLU A 62 -8.81 6.28 -16.41
CA GLU A 62 -10.13 6.76 -16.87
C GLU A 62 -11.17 6.77 -15.75
N GLN A 63 -11.11 5.82 -14.82
CA GLN A 63 -12.14 5.60 -13.81
C GLN A 63 -11.72 6.05 -12.40
N TRP A 64 -10.42 6.13 -12.12
CA TRP A 64 -9.92 6.21 -10.74
C TRP A 64 -8.78 7.20 -10.61
N HIS A 65 -8.83 8.04 -9.56
CA HIS A 65 -7.62 8.63 -8.98
C HIS A 65 -6.99 7.61 -8.04
N LEU A 66 -5.70 7.38 -8.19
CA LEU A 66 -4.96 6.35 -7.47
C LEU A 66 -4.01 6.97 -6.46
N PHE A 67 -3.93 6.33 -5.29
CA PHE A 67 -3.05 6.74 -4.22
C PHE A 67 -2.33 5.54 -3.60
N LEU A 68 -1.10 5.76 -3.14
CA LEU A 68 -0.33 4.78 -2.38
C LEU A 68 0.06 5.34 -1.00
N LYS A 69 0.08 4.48 0.01
CA LYS A 69 0.59 4.82 1.33
C LYS A 69 1.61 3.78 1.77
N LYS A 70 2.84 4.20 2.01
CA LYS A 70 3.85 3.36 2.66
C LYS A 70 3.72 3.50 4.17
N GLU A 71 3.60 2.37 4.86
CA GLU A 71 3.65 2.31 6.32
C GLU A 71 4.89 1.52 6.75
N THR A 72 5.77 2.17 7.49
CA THR A 72 6.98 1.55 8.03
C THR A 72 6.79 1.26 9.52
N ARG A 73 7.10 0.04 9.93
CA ARG A 73 7.11 -0.41 11.33
C ARG A 73 8.49 -0.89 11.71
N ASN A 74 8.91 -0.58 12.93
CA ASN A 74 10.15 -1.10 13.49
C ASN A 74 9.80 -2.26 14.41
N ALA A 75 10.33 -3.46 14.14
CA ALA A 75 10.17 -4.63 15.00
C ALA A 75 11.51 -5.36 15.11
N VAL A 76 11.94 -5.65 16.34
CA VAL A 76 13.18 -6.39 16.64
C VAL A 76 14.41 -5.80 15.93
N GLY A 77 14.55 -4.46 15.97
CA GLY A 77 15.67 -3.75 15.34
C GLY A 77 15.64 -3.70 13.80
N LYS A 78 14.61 -4.26 13.16
CA LYS A 78 14.43 -4.24 11.70
C LYS A 78 13.27 -3.33 11.29
N LYS A 79 13.42 -2.67 10.14
CA LYS A 79 12.35 -1.86 9.53
C LYS A 79 11.59 -2.70 8.51
N PHE A 80 10.26 -2.69 8.60
CA PHE A 80 9.35 -3.35 7.68
C PHE A 80 8.44 -2.31 7.06
N SER A 81 8.42 -2.22 5.74
CA SER A 81 7.54 -1.32 5.00
C SER A 81 6.48 -2.12 4.25
N THR A 82 5.22 -1.68 4.34
CA THR A 82 4.11 -2.20 3.56
C THR A 82 3.47 -1.07 2.77
N ILE A 83 3.18 -1.31 1.50
CA ILE A 83 2.51 -0.32 0.63
C ILE A 83 1.05 -0.70 0.47
N PHE A 84 0.17 0.24 0.80
CA PHE A 84 -1.28 0.11 0.64
C PHE A 84 -1.76 0.97 -0.53
N GLY A 85 -2.60 0.39 -1.39
CA GLY A 85 -3.22 1.10 -2.50
C GLY A 85 -4.65 1.53 -2.20
N TYR A 86 -4.98 2.74 -2.67
CA TYR A 86 -6.30 3.34 -2.54
C TYR A 86 -6.77 3.93 -3.86
N LYS A 87 -8.08 3.99 -4.06
CA LYS A 87 -8.72 4.55 -5.26
C LYS A 87 -9.90 5.44 -4.92
N ILE A 88 -10.08 6.52 -5.67
CA ILE A 88 -11.25 7.42 -5.59
C ILE A 88 -11.86 7.50 -6.99
N PRO A 89 -13.20 7.35 -7.15
CA PRO A 89 -13.84 7.44 -8.47
C PRO A 89 -13.61 8.81 -9.11
N ARG A 90 -13.11 8.82 -10.35
CA ARG A 90 -12.78 10.06 -11.09
C ARG A 90 -14.02 10.91 -11.39
N ASN A 91 -15.16 10.27 -11.64
CA ASN A 91 -16.43 10.95 -11.90
C ASN A 91 -17.02 11.65 -10.67
N HIS A 92 -16.57 11.30 -9.46
CA HIS A 92 -17.07 11.87 -8.20
C HIS A 92 -16.07 12.81 -7.55
N SER A 93 -14.92 13.07 -8.19
CA SER A 93 -13.99 14.05 -7.67
C SER A 93 -13.17 14.79 -8.70
N SER A 94 -13.06 16.10 -8.54
CA SER A 94 -12.15 16.91 -9.35
C SER A 94 -10.73 16.86 -8.79
N VAL A 95 -9.74 16.85 -9.69
CA VAL A 95 -8.32 17.00 -9.34
C VAL A 95 -7.70 18.16 -10.12
N GLU A 96 -7.08 19.09 -9.41
CA GLU A 96 -6.26 20.15 -10.02
C GLU A 96 -4.79 19.72 -10.05
N HIS A 97 -4.11 19.99 -11.17
CA HIS A 97 -2.73 19.57 -11.44
C HIS A 97 -2.49 18.05 -11.36
N GLY A 98 -3.55 17.25 -11.50
CA GLY A 98 -3.46 15.82 -11.67
C GLY A 98 -2.92 15.43 -13.04
N TRP A 99 -2.40 14.21 -13.14
CA TRP A 99 -1.99 13.60 -14.39
C TRP A 99 -2.57 12.19 -14.54
N ASP A 100 -2.64 11.73 -15.78
CA ASP A 100 -3.00 10.36 -16.11
C ASP A 100 -1.78 9.43 -16.03
N ILE A 101 -2.02 8.17 -15.69
CA ILE A 101 -1.01 7.14 -15.59
C ILE A 101 -1.28 6.01 -16.59
N GLN A 102 -0.23 5.54 -17.25
CA GLN A 102 -0.30 4.37 -18.11
C GLN A 102 -0.04 3.10 -17.29
N LEU A 103 -0.81 2.05 -17.56
CA LEU A 103 -0.70 0.76 -16.88
C LEU A 103 -0.16 -0.31 -17.83
N PRO A 104 0.68 -1.25 -17.35
CA PRO A 104 1.25 -1.30 -16.00
C PRO A 104 2.27 -0.19 -15.76
N THR A 105 2.42 0.24 -14.52
CA THR A 105 3.41 1.27 -14.17
C THR A 105 4.78 0.64 -13.94
N ALA A 106 5.84 1.42 -14.15
CA ALA A 106 7.13 1.17 -13.52
C ALA A 106 6.95 1.09 -11.98
N SER A 107 7.95 0.55 -11.28
CA SER A 107 7.90 0.41 -9.82
C SER A 107 7.89 1.80 -9.16
N ILE A 108 6.81 2.15 -8.44
CA ILE A 108 6.61 3.48 -7.83
C ILE A 108 7.04 3.44 -6.36
N ASP A 109 7.87 4.41 -5.93
CA ASP A 109 8.06 4.70 -4.51
C ASP A 109 7.05 5.77 -4.06
N PRO A 110 6.08 5.45 -3.17
CA PRO A 110 5.10 6.42 -2.72
C PRO A 110 5.69 7.69 -2.11
N ASP A 111 6.89 7.62 -1.51
CA ASP A 111 7.49 8.78 -0.84
C ASP A 111 7.92 9.88 -1.81
N ASN A 112 8.18 9.54 -3.07
CA ASN A 112 8.53 10.49 -4.12
C ASN A 112 7.31 11.17 -4.76
N CYS A 113 6.11 10.70 -4.40
CA CYS A 113 4.85 11.21 -4.94
C CYS A 113 4.28 12.36 -4.09
N PRO A 114 3.52 13.28 -4.69
CA PRO A 114 2.98 14.42 -3.96
C PRO A 114 1.91 14.01 -2.96
N LYS A 115 1.79 14.84 -1.93
CA LYS A 115 0.59 14.91 -1.10
C LYS A 115 -0.40 15.87 -1.75
N VAL A 116 -1.68 15.68 -1.43
CA VAL A 116 -2.70 16.69 -1.67
C VAL A 116 -2.32 17.98 -0.92
N SER A 117 -2.32 19.11 -1.62
CA SER A 117 -2.03 20.44 -1.05
C SER A 117 -3.27 21.11 -0.50
N HIS A 118 -4.41 20.97 -1.18
CA HIS A 118 -5.67 21.55 -0.76
C HIS A 118 -6.83 20.60 -1.06
N TYR A 119 -7.88 20.68 -0.26
CA TYR A 119 -9.16 20.00 -0.50
C TYR A 119 -10.23 21.05 -0.66
N ASN A 120 -11.14 20.86 -1.62
CA ASN A 120 -12.31 21.72 -1.76
C ASN A 120 -13.08 21.79 -0.43
N SER A 121 -13.78 22.91 -0.19
CA SER A 121 -14.54 23.13 1.05
C SER A 121 -15.61 22.06 1.27
N ASP A 122 -16.30 21.65 0.21
CA ASP A 122 -17.34 20.62 0.18
C ASP A 122 -16.79 19.17 0.16
N LYS A 123 -15.46 19.01 0.06
CA LYS A 123 -14.78 17.72 -0.11
C LYS A 123 -15.23 16.96 -1.37
N SER A 124 -15.58 17.67 -2.44
CA SER A 124 -15.80 17.08 -3.77
C SER A 124 -14.49 16.91 -4.54
N GLY A 125 -13.41 17.59 -4.18
CA GLY A 125 -12.18 17.54 -4.96
C GLY A 125 -10.95 17.94 -4.17
N PHE A 126 -9.81 17.91 -4.85
CA PHE A 126 -8.52 18.23 -4.27
C PHE A 126 -7.55 18.80 -5.31
N SER A 127 -6.55 19.54 -4.84
CA SER A 127 -5.46 20.04 -5.67
C SER A 127 -4.13 19.42 -5.25
N LEU A 128 -3.27 19.25 -6.24
CA LEU A 128 -1.88 18.90 -6.04
C LEU A 128 -1.01 20.15 -6.20
N PRO A 129 0.21 20.14 -5.63
CA PRO A 129 1.22 21.14 -5.96
C PRO A 129 1.37 21.24 -7.49
N PRO A 130 1.40 22.46 -8.08
CA PRO A 130 1.51 22.67 -9.54
C PRO A 130 2.66 21.87 -10.16
N ALA A 131 2.53 21.37 -11.41
CA ALA A 131 3.53 20.45 -11.94
C ALA A 131 3.83 20.47 -13.45
N LYS A 132 5.13 20.60 -13.74
CA LYS A 132 5.89 19.69 -14.63
C LYS A 132 6.80 18.72 -13.85
N GLU A 133 7.34 19.13 -12.71
CA GLU A 133 8.33 18.34 -11.92
C GLU A 133 7.72 17.33 -10.94
N THR A 134 6.44 17.44 -10.60
CA THR A 134 5.81 16.58 -9.59
C THR A 134 5.46 15.19 -10.12
N ALA A 135 5.03 15.10 -11.38
CA ALA A 135 4.75 13.83 -12.04
C ALA A 135 6.04 13.03 -12.31
N SER A 136 7.09 13.71 -12.78
CA SER A 136 8.40 13.08 -13.07
C SER A 136 9.12 12.54 -11.84
N ARG A 137 8.88 13.13 -10.66
CA ARG A 137 9.40 12.58 -9.39
C ARG A 137 8.67 11.32 -8.94
N CYS A 138 7.36 11.22 -9.22
CA CYS A 138 6.53 10.12 -8.73
C CYS A 138 6.65 8.86 -9.60
N ILE A 139 6.63 9.02 -10.92
CA ILE A 139 6.73 7.91 -11.87
C ILE A 139 8.05 8.11 -12.60
N ASP A 140 9.08 7.34 -12.21
CA ASP A 140 10.31 7.23 -13.01
C ASP A 140 9.88 6.82 -14.43
N ARG A 141 10.08 7.72 -15.39
CA ARG A 141 9.81 7.46 -16.82
C ARG A 141 10.99 6.75 -17.46
#